data_AF-F2UT91-F1
#
_entry.id   AF-F2UT91-F1
#
_cell.length_a   1.000
_cell.length_b   1.000
_cell.length_c   1.000
_cell.angle_alpha   90.00
_cell.angle_beta   90.00
_cell.angle_gamma   90.00
#
_symmetry.space_group_name_H-M   'P 1'
#
loop_
_entity.id
_entity.type
_entity.pdbx_description
1 polymer ?
#
loop_
_entity_poly.entity_id
_entity_poly.type
_entity_poly.pdbx_seq_one_letter_code
_entity_poly.pdbx_strand_id
1 'polypeptide(L)'
;MIHHTFVVAVVGDTHPTRTLCQPNRPHRPSRQTTTGQQCFACSTTAAMEIDPVLWVLMAAIVIGNIVVTFVGARKGWFHWEHCTQHAIGHTTGPHPGILLFTRLVSFLFAATVLIMILVDTPEGQGFKFYTIWNFTLLVVFFFLALSQSIRAALRGYLLSEVAHVSFFDRATFVLFQVCMTMAILVDVVLWTVLYPTAKNKSDESCCEQFINFFSIVVHGINLVLMLVELGLNRMVFVHAHATFIVYWLIAYGVFEWAYVASTGDDPVYFFLDTSKKIAPAWYAGMFALHVVFFYIAFGLTYLKRKCCGIQERQNAEYSYLLSTTESVA
;
A
#
# COMPACT_ATOMS: atom_id res chain seq x y z
N MET A 1 20.85 7.53 -21.01
CA MET A 1 21.04 8.45 -19.87
C MET A 1 20.10 9.63 -20.13
N ILE A 2 18.85 9.53 -19.67
CA ILE A 2 17.84 10.58 -19.86
C ILE A 2 17.44 11.01 -18.46
N HIS A 3 17.95 12.16 -18.02
CA HIS A 3 17.50 12.83 -16.81
C HIS A 3 16.19 13.53 -17.14
N HIS A 4 15.08 13.03 -16.61
CA HIS A 4 13.85 13.82 -16.48
C HIS A 4 13.70 14.21 -15.01
N THR A 5 14.11 15.44 -14.71
CA THR A 5 13.84 16.09 -13.43
C THR A 5 12.34 16.40 -13.37
N PHE A 6 11.57 15.71 -12.53
CA PHE A 6 10.17 16.03 -12.28
C PHE A 6 10.05 16.86 -10.99
N VAL A 7 9.50 18.06 -11.15
CA VAL A 7 9.14 18.94 -10.04
C VAL A 7 7.75 18.54 -9.57
N VAL A 8 7.63 18.01 -8.35
CA VAL A 8 6.35 17.90 -7.66
C VAL A 8 6.00 19.31 -7.19
N ALA A 9 5.10 19.97 -7.90
CA ALA A 9 4.56 21.26 -7.47
C ALA A 9 3.68 21.04 -6.23
N VAL A 10 4.16 21.50 -5.08
CA VAL A 10 3.35 21.69 -3.87
C VAL A 10 2.36 22.82 -4.15
N VAL A 11 1.07 22.55 -3.92
CA VAL A 11 0.00 23.53 -4.06
C VAL A 11 0.19 24.61 -3.00
N GLY A 12 0.64 25.79 -3.42
CA GLY A 12 0.52 27.03 -2.68
C GLY A 12 -0.41 27.97 -3.44
N ASP A 13 -1.50 28.37 -2.80
CA ASP A 13 -2.50 29.30 -3.33
C ASP A 13 -1.87 30.54 -3.98
N THR A 14 -2.19 30.82 -5.26
CA THR A 14 -2.07 32.18 -5.80
C THR A 14 -3.23 32.50 -6.76
N HIS A 15 -3.99 33.54 -6.40
CA HIS A 15 -4.96 34.21 -7.26
C HIS A 15 -4.27 34.91 -8.46
N PRO A 16 -4.93 35.08 -9.62
CA PRO A 16 -4.31 35.63 -10.81
C PRO A 16 -4.56 37.13 -10.95
N THR A 17 -3.51 37.91 -11.22
CA THR A 17 -3.65 39.18 -11.95
C THR A 17 -2.61 39.26 -13.06
N ARG A 18 -3.11 39.21 -14.30
CA ARG A 18 -2.40 39.53 -15.55
C ARG A 18 -1.93 40.97 -15.53
N THR A 19 -0.70 41.23 -16.00
CA THR A 19 -0.40 42.45 -16.75
C THR A 19 0.72 42.25 -17.75
N LEU A 20 0.42 42.55 -19.01
CA LEU A 20 1.33 42.57 -20.16
C LEU A 20 2.38 43.68 -20.00
N CYS A 21 3.63 43.39 -20.39
CA CYS A 21 4.69 44.37 -20.56
C CYS A 21 4.52 45.20 -21.86
N GLN A 22 4.62 46.53 -21.75
CA GLN A 22 5.15 47.39 -22.82
C GLN A 22 6.07 48.48 -22.23
N PRO A 23 7.08 48.99 -22.99
CA PRO A 23 8.18 49.76 -22.42
C PRO A 23 8.12 51.29 -22.66
N ASN A 24 8.90 52.01 -21.82
CA ASN A 24 9.53 53.34 -22.01
C ASN A 24 8.75 54.66 -21.75
N ARG A 25 9.07 55.37 -20.64
CA ARG A 25 9.88 56.63 -20.55
C ARG A 25 9.72 57.39 -19.20
N PRO A 26 10.62 58.35 -18.83
CA PRO A 26 11.10 58.55 -17.45
C PRO A 26 10.77 59.91 -16.74
N HIS A 27 11.13 59.96 -15.44
CA HIS A 27 11.25 61.11 -14.49
C HIS A 27 9.95 61.74 -13.94
N ARG A 28 9.74 62.10 -12.64
CA ARG A 28 10.59 62.65 -11.55
C ARG A 28 9.96 62.32 -10.15
N PRO A 29 10.64 62.60 -9.01
CA PRO A 29 10.40 61.97 -7.71
C PRO A 29 9.45 62.74 -6.78
N SER A 30 8.77 62.03 -5.87
CA SER A 30 8.36 62.62 -4.59
C SER A 30 8.22 61.58 -3.46
N ARG A 31 8.97 61.87 -2.38
CA ARG A 31 8.77 61.61 -0.95
C ARG A 31 8.34 60.22 -0.45
N GLN A 32 9.32 59.62 0.24
CA GLN A 32 9.21 58.53 1.21
C GLN A 32 8.08 58.73 2.23
N THR A 33 7.27 57.68 2.40
CA THR A 33 6.71 57.27 3.68
C THR A 33 6.97 55.77 3.85
N THR A 34 7.50 55.46 5.02
CA THR A 34 8.02 54.20 5.54
C THR A 34 7.08 53.00 5.44
N THR A 35 7.56 51.90 4.84
CA THR A 35 7.32 50.52 5.28
C THR A 35 8.44 49.65 4.69
N GLY A 36 9.13 48.90 5.56
CA GLY A 36 10.35 48.17 5.23
C GLY A 36 10.18 47.13 4.13
N GLN A 37 10.87 47.32 3.01
CA GLN A 37 11.22 46.24 2.10
C GLN A 37 12.38 45.45 2.73
N GLN A 38 12.06 44.35 3.41
CA GLN A 38 13.01 43.24 3.47
C GLN A 38 13.05 42.62 2.08
N CYS A 39 14.14 42.85 1.36
CA CYS A 39 14.53 42.00 0.26
C CYS A 39 14.62 40.57 0.81
N PHE A 40 13.66 39.71 0.47
CA PHE A 40 13.90 38.28 0.55
C PHE A 40 14.97 37.97 -0.49
N ALA A 41 16.21 37.93 0.00
CA ALA A 41 17.29 37.23 -0.66
C ALA A 41 16.76 35.88 -1.12
N CYS A 42 17.19 35.47 -2.31
CA CYS A 42 17.07 34.12 -2.84
C CYS A 42 17.43 33.13 -1.72
N SER A 43 16.43 32.66 -0.98
CA SER A 43 16.58 31.52 -0.11
C SER A 43 16.68 30.36 -1.07
N THR A 44 17.92 29.95 -1.33
CA THR A 44 18.24 28.57 -1.68
C THR A 44 17.19 27.68 -1.04
N THR A 45 16.42 26.99 -1.87
CA THR A 45 15.59 25.87 -1.47
C THR A 45 16.48 24.99 -0.60
N ALA A 46 16.35 25.14 0.72
CA ALA A 46 16.88 24.17 1.65
C ALA A 46 16.17 22.90 1.24
N ALA A 47 16.92 21.94 0.70
CA ALA A 47 16.43 20.59 0.56
C ALA A 47 15.92 20.22 1.95
N MET A 48 14.61 20.05 2.06
CA MET A 48 13.95 19.82 3.34
C MET A 48 14.25 18.38 3.73
N GLU A 49 15.45 18.16 4.26
CA GLU A 49 15.85 16.87 4.81
C GLU A 49 14.69 16.36 5.66
N ILE A 50 14.15 15.19 5.32
CA ILE A 50 13.16 14.53 6.18
C ILE A 50 13.78 14.44 7.57
N ASP A 51 13.14 15.12 8.53
CA ASP A 51 13.61 15.20 9.92
C ASP A 51 13.98 13.77 10.40
N PRO A 52 15.18 13.55 10.95
CA PRO A 52 15.56 12.28 11.57
C PRO A 52 14.46 11.71 12.49
N VAL A 53 13.65 12.57 13.12
CA VAL A 53 12.47 12.20 13.91
C VAL A 53 11.45 11.39 13.10
N LEU A 54 11.19 11.74 11.84
CA LEU A 54 10.27 11.01 10.97
C LEU A 54 10.79 9.63 10.61
N TRP A 55 12.09 9.47 10.37
CA TRP A 55 12.69 8.14 10.17
C TRP A 55 12.64 7.28 11.43
N VAL A 56 12.85 7.88 12.60
CA VAL A 56 12.70 7.21 13.89
C VAL A 56 11.24 6.78 14.11
N LEU A 57 10.27 7.64 13.78
CA LEU A 57 8.83 7.31 13.86
C LEU A 57 8.46 6.18 12.90
N MET A 58 8.93 6.22 11.66
CA MET A 58 8.76 5.15 10.68
C MET A 58 9.32 3.83 11.19
N ALA A 59 10.55 3.84 11.70
CA ALA A 59 11.17 2.66 12.29
C ALA A 59 10.38 2.17 13.51
N ALA A 60 9.91 3.07 14.38
CA ALA A 60 9.11 2.73 15.55
C ALA A 60 7.76 2.10 15.17
N ILE A 61 7.09 2.62 14.13
CA ILE A 61 5.86 2.05 13.59
C ILE A 61 6.13 0.65 13.03
N VAL A 62 7.17 0.48 12.22
CA VAL A 62 7.56 -0.83 11.66
C VAL A 62 7.90 -1.83 12.77
N ILE A 63 8.71 -1.44 13.75
CA ILE A 63 9.07 -2.28 14.90
C ILE A 63 7.83 -2.60 15.73
N GLY A 64 6.98 -1.61 16.00
CA GLY A 64 5.71 -1.79 16.68
C GLY A 64 4.82 -2.79 15.96
N ASN A 65 4.70 -2.69 14.63
CA ASN A 65 3.96 -3.64 13.79
C ASN A 65 4.52 -5.05 13.94
N ILE A 66 5.84 -5.23 13.88
CA ILE A 66 6.50 -6.53 14.05
C ILE A 66 6.26 -7.08 15.47
N VAL A 67 6.38 -6.25 16.50
CA VAL A 67 6.21 -6.64 17.91
C VAL A 67 4.75 -7.02 18.19
N VAL A 68 3.78 -6.20 17.80
CA VAL A 68 2.35 -6.51 17.95
C VAL A 68 2.00 -7.80 17.23
N THR A 69 2.55 -8.00 16.04
CA THR A 69 2.39 -9.22 15.26
C THR A 69 2.97 -10.44 16.00
N PHE A 70 4.21 -10.35 16.46
CA PHE A 70 4.91 -11.45 17.14
C PHE A 70 4.31 -11.78 18.52
N VAL A 71 4.05 -10.77 19.34
CA VAL A 71 3.44 -10.93 20.68
C VAL A 71 2.00 -11.39 20.55
N GLY A 72 1.24 -10.77 19.64
CA GLY A 72 -0.13 -11.19 19.35
C GLY A 72 -0.21 -12.63 18.87
N ALA A 73 0.76 -13.10 18.07
CA ALA A 73 0.87 -14.49 17.66
C ALA A 73 1.17 -15.44 18.82
N ARG A 74 2.04 -15.04 19.76
CA ARG A 74 2.35 -15.86 20.95
C ARG A 74 1.25 -15.88 22.00
N LYS A 75 0.53 -14.77 22.17
CA LYS A 75 -0.52 -14.61 23.20
C LYS A 75 -1.93 -14.93 22.71
N GLY A 76 -2.11 -15.23 21.42
CA GLY A 76 -3.42 -15.54 20.84
C GLY A 76 -4.39 -14.36 20.82
N TRP A 77 -3.89 -13.12 20.83
CA TRP A 77 -4.72 -11.90 20.88
C TRP A 77 -5.58 -11.73 19.65
N PHE A 78 -4.98 -12.03 18.51
CA PHE A 78 -5.68 -12.15 17.26
C PHE A 78 -5.87 -13.65 17.08
N HIS A 79 -7.06 -14.09 16.64
CA HIS A 79 -7.23 -15.47 16.19
C HIS A 79 -6.34 -15.64 14.94
N TRP A 80 -5.05 -15.89 15.18
CA TRP A 80 -3.97 -16.05 14.22
C TRP A 80 -4.18 -17.39 13.54
N GLU A 81 -5.21 -17.44 12.72
CA GLU A 81 -5.48 -18.64 11.96
C GLU A 81 -4.32 -18.89 11.02
N HIS A 82 -4.00 -20.17 10.92
CA HIS A 82 -2.88 -20.61 10.15
C HIS A 82 -3.38 -21.00 8.77
N CYS A 83 -2.62 -20.61 7.76
CA CYS A 83 -2.71 -21.24 6.46
C CYS A 83 -1.66 -22.34 6.40
N THR A 84 -2.05 -23.53 5.98
CA THR A 84 -1.11 -24.65 5.80
C THR A 84 -0.07 -24.28 4.74
N GLN A 85 1.16 -24.80 4.87
CA GLN A 85 2.19 -24.57 3.84
C GLN A 85 1.71 -25.05 2.47
N HIS A 86 0.88 -26.09 2.44
CA HIS A 86 0.19 -26.56 1.23
C HIS A 86 -0.65 -25.45 0.56
N ALA A 87 -1.47 -24.72 1.31
CA ALA A 87 -2.31 -23.67 0.73
C ALA A 87 -1.54 -22.43 0.26
N ILE A 88 -0.35 -22.16 0.83
CA ILE A 88 0.52 -21.05 0.42
C ILE A 88 1.37 -21.41 -0.80
N GLY A 89 1.94 -22.62 -0.82
CA GLY A 89 2.90 -23.08 -1.82
C GLY A 89 2.28 -23.76 -3.03
N HIS A 90 1.07 -24.29 -2.92
CA HIS A 90 0.43 -25.04 -4.00
C HIS A 90 -0.56 -24.18 -4.79
N THR A 91 -0.54 -24.37 -6.12
CA THR A 91 -1.44 -23.67 -7.04
C THR A 91 -2.82 -24.32 -7.13
N THR A 92 -3.83 -23.55 -7.54
CA THR A 92 -5.10 -24.04 -8.09
C THR A 92 -4.99 -24.52 -9.53
N GLY A 93 -3.94 -24.11 -10.24
CA GLY A 93 -3.68 -24.48 -11.63
C GLY A 93 -3.13 -25.89 -11.82
N PRO A 94 -2.83 -26.27 -13.08
CA PRO A 94 -2.39 -27.62 -13.42
C PRO A 94 -0.97 -27.94 -12.94
N HIS A 95 -0.11 -26.94 -12.76
CA HIS A 95 1.29 -27.17 -12.39
C HIS A 95 1.79 -26.15 -11.34
N PRO A 96 2.37 -26.59 -10.22
CA PRO A 96 2.78 -25.69 -9.12
C PRO A 96 3.88 -24.68 -9.51
N GLY A 97 4.66 -24.98 -10.55
CA GLY A 97 5.63 -24.03 -11.12
C GLY A 97 5.00 -22.76 -11.73
N ILE A 98 3.71 -22.75 -12.07
CA ILE A 98 3.03 -21.54 -12.58
C ILE A 98 2.99 -20.47 -11.48
N LEU A 99 2.59 -20.87 -10.27
CA LEU A 99 2.52 -19.95 -9.12
C LEU A 99 3.90 -19.43 -8.73
N LEU A 100 4.94 -20.27 -8.82
CA LEU A 100 6.32 -19.84 -8.62
C LEU A 100 6.72 -18.77 -9.65
N PHE A 101 6.47 -19.04 -10.93
CA PHE A 101 6.83 -18.11 -12.02
C PHE A 101 6.11 -16.77 -11.90
N THR A 102 4.80 -16.78 -11.66
CA THR A 102 4.03 -15.53 -11.52
C THR A 102 4.48 -14.71 -10.33
N ARG A 103 4.80 -15.35 -9.19
CA ARG A 103 5.36 -14.66 -8.02
C ARG A 103 6.73 -14.07 -8.29
N LEU A 104 7.60 -14.77 -9.03
CA LEU A 104 8.91 -14.26 -9.43
C LEU A 104 8.76 -13.00 -10.29
N VAL A 105 7.94 -13.06 -11.34
CA VAL A 105 7.69 -11.92 -12.24
C VAL A 105 7.09 -10.74 -11.48
N SER A 106 6.08 -10.99 -10.63
CA SER A 106 5.42 -9.96 -9.83
C SER A 106 6.38 -9.30 -8.84
N PHE A 107 7.22 -10.10 -8.16
CA PHE A 107 8.23 -9.58 -7.24
C PHE A 107 9.25 -8.70 -7.97
N LEU A 108 9.85 -9.19 -9.06
CA LEU A 108 10.86 -8.44 -9.81
C LEU A 108 10.27 -7.14 -10.36
N PHE A 109 9.06 -7.19 -10.93
CA PHE A 109 8.39 -6.00 -11.44
C PHE A 109 8.10 -4.99 -10.33
N ALA A 110 7.42 -5.41 -9.26
CA ALA A 110 7.02 -4.50 -8.18
C ALA A 110 8.24 -3.94 -7.43
N ALA A 111 9.28 -4.75 -7.18
CA ALA A 111 10.51 -4.29 -6.56
C ALA A 111 11.24 -3.26 -7.43
N THR A 112 11.32 -3.49 -8.75
CA THR A 112 11.92 -2.53 -9.69
C THR A 112 11.16 -1.21 -9.66
N VAL A 113 9.84 -1.24 -9.75
CA VAL A 113 9.02 -0.01 -9.72
C VAL A 113 9.16 0.72 -8.38
N LEU A 114 9.19 0.00 -7.25
CA LEU A 114 9.40 0.61 -5.95
C LEU A 114 10.77 1.29 -5.88
N ILE A 115 11.83 0.62 -6.34
CA ILE A 115 13.18 1.21 -6.39
C ILE A 115 13.18 2.48 -7.25
N MET A 116 12.53 2.45 -8.42
CA MET A 116 12.41 3.63 -9.29
C MET A 116 11.71 4.78 -8.57
N ILE A 117 10.58 4.53 -7.90
CA ILE A 117 9.86 5.55 -7.12
C ILE A 117 10.77 6.13 -6.02
N LEU A 118 11.52 5.28 -5.31
CA LEU A 118 12.40 5.72 -4.23
C LEU A 118 13.62 6.51 -4.72
N VAL A 119 14.13 6.21 -5.91
CA VAL A 119 15.22 6.95 -6.55
C VAL A 119 14.73 8.28 -7.10
N ASP A 120 13.55 8.31 -7.69
CA ASP A 120 12.97 9.51 -8.32
C ASP A 120 12.37 10.49 -7.31
N THR A 121 12.13 10.04 -6.06
CA THR A 121 11.55 10.89 -5.02
C THR A 121 12.62 11.31 -4.00
N PRO A 122 13.06 12.59 -4.01
CA PRO A 122 14.10 13.07 -3.12
C PRO A 122 13.78 12.77 -1.65
N GLU A 123 14.81 12.38 -0.90
CA GLU A 123 14.79 12.26 0.56
C GLU A 123 13.73 11.32 1.13
N GLY A 124 13.11 10.46 0.32
CA GLY A 124 12.07 9.53 0.77
C GLY A 124 10.68 10.17 0.89
N GLN A 125 10.46 11.36 0.33
CA GLN A 125 9.17 12.07 0.37
C GLN A 125 8.00 11.25 -0.21
N GLY A 126 8.27 10.18 -0.97
CA GLY A 126 7.26 9.25 -1.46
C GLY A 126 6.54 8.52 -0.33
N PHE A 127 7.20 8.29 0.81
CA PHE A 127 6.60 7.62 1.96
C PHE A 127 5.56 8.47 2.71
N LYS A 128 5.33 9.74 2.34
CA LYS A 128 4.17 10.47 2.88
C LYS A 128 2.85 9.93 2.36
N PHE A 129 2.85 9.28 1.19
CA PHE A 129 1.65 8.75 0.55
C PHE A 129 1.32 7.32 1.01
N TYR A 130 0.07 7.08 1.39
CA TYR A 130 -0.42 5.75 1.79
C TYR A 130 -0.25 4.69 0.70
N THR A 131 -0.30 5.11 -0.55
CA THR A 131 -0.18 4.24 -1.72
C THR A 131 1.22 3.63 -1.81
N ILE A 132 2.27 4.39 -1.45
CA ILE A 132 3.65 3.89 -1.39
C ILE A 132 3.84 2.94 -0.21
N TRP A 133 3.18 3.18 0.93
CA TRP A 133 3.14 2.21 2.04
C TRP A 133 2.53 0.88 1.60
N ASN A 134 1.37 0.93 0.93
CA ASN A 134 0.67 -0.25 0.43
C ASN A 134 1.48 -0.99 -0.65
N PHE A 135 2.12 -0.25 -1.56
CA PHE A 135 2.97 -0.85 -2.59
C PHE A 135 4.25 -1.46 -1.99
N THR A 136 4.78 -0.88 -0.92
CA THR A 136 5.91 -1.47 -0.17
C THR A 136 5.50 -2.80 0.48
N LEU A 137 4.33 -2.86 1.14
CA LEU A 137 3.80 -4.13 1.65
C LEU A 137 3.57 -5.16 0.54
N LEU A 138 3.11 -4.74 -0.63
CA LEU A 138 2.95 -5.61 -1.80
C LEU A 138 4.27 -6.25 -2.22
N VAL A 139 5.37 -5.47 -2.27
CA VAL A 139 6.71 -5.99 -2.58
C VAL A 139 7.17 -6.99 -1.52
N VAL A 140 6.98 -6.67 -0.23
CA VAL A 140 7.31 -7.57 0.88
C VAL A 140 6.49 -8.87 0.81
N PHE A 141 5.21 -8.76 0.50
CA PHE A 141 4.32 -9.90 0.29
C PHE A 141 4.84 -10.81 -0.82
N PHE A 142 5.11 -10.27 -2.01
CA PHE A 142 5.60 -11.08 -3.14
C PHE A 142 6.98 -11.67 -2.88
N PHE A 143 7.87 -10.98 -2.16
CA PHE A 143 9.15 -11.53 -1.71
C PHE A 143 8.97 -12.77 -0.82
N LEU A 144 8.11 -12.66 0.20
CA LEU A 144 7.83 -13.78 1.09
C LEU A 144 7.13 -14.91 0.33
N ALA A 145 6.10 -14.62 -0.45
CA ALA A 145 5.36 -15.61 -1.25
C ALA A 145 6.26 -16.34 -2.26
N LEU A 146 7.19 -15.64 -2.91
CA LEU A 146 8.22 -16.23 -3.77
C LEU A 146 9.12 -17.18 -2.99
N SER A 147 9.60 -16.75 -1.82
CA SER A 147 10.42 -17.59 -0.93
C SER A 147 9.67 -18.86 -0.53
N GLN A 148 8.37 -18.80 -0.30
CA GLN A 148 7.52 -19.97 -0.05
C GLN A 148 7.46 -20.91 -1.24
N SER A 149 7.22 -20.38 -2.45
CA SER A 149 7.18 -21.17 -3.67
C SER A 149 8.52 -21.86 -3.97
N ILE A 150 9.64 -21.19 -3.72
CA ILE A 150 10.99 -21.77 -3.88
C ILE A 150 11.17 -22.92 -2.87
N ARG A 151 10.82 -22.71 -1.59
CA ARG A 151 10.88 -23.77 -0.58
C ARG A 151 10.00 -24.97 -0.94
N ALA A 152 8.82 -24.74 -1.51
CA ALA A 152 7.94 -25.79 -2.01
C ALA A 152 8.59 -26.56 -3.17
N ALA A 153 9.17 -25.85 -4.14
CA ALA A 153 9.84 -26.46 -5.29
C ALA A 153 11.06 -27.30 -4.88
N LEU A 154 11.89 -26.80 -3.95
CA LEU A 154 13.06 -27.53 -3.43
C LEU A 154 12.68 -28.81 -2.68
N ARG A 155 11.46 -28.89 -2.12
CA ARG A 155 10.91 -30.08 -1.46
C ARG A 155 10.10 -30.98 -2.40
N GLY A 156 10.12 -30.72 -3.71
CA GLY A 156 9.36 -31.49 -4.69
C GLY A 156 7.85 -31.33 -4.57
N TYR A 157 7.37 -30.22 -4.00
CA TYR A 157 5.95 -29.92 -3.72
C TYR A 157 5.24 -30.94 -2.80
N LEU A 158 5.98 -31.85 -2.16
CA LEU A 158 5.50 -32.77 -1.14
C LEU A 158 5.37 -32.05 0.21
N LEU A 159 4.44 -31.09 0.28
CA LEU A 159 4.17 -30.31 1.48
C LEU A 159 3.15 -31.05 2.35
N SER A 160 3.50 -31.35 3.60
CA SER A 160 2.54 -31.90 4.57
C SER A 160 1.47 -30.85 4.92
N GLU A 161 0.21 -31.28 4.99
CA GLU A 161 -0.87 -30.46 5.54
C GLU A 161 -0.68 -30.13 7.03
N VAL A 162 0.12 -30.93 7.75
CA VAL A 162 0.39 -30.86 9.20
C VAL A 162 1.77 -30.25 9.50
N ALA A 163 2.45 -29.64 8.51
CA ALA A 163 3.78 -29.08 8.71
C ALA A 163 3.80 -27.94 9.74
N HIS A 164 4.89 -27.85 10.52
CA HIS A 164 5.15 -26.75 11.44
C HIS A 164 5.06 -25.39 10.72
N VAL A 165 4.07 -24.59 11.08
CA VAL A 165 3.81 -23.28 10.47
C VAL A 165 4.81 -22.25 11.03
N SER A 166 5.69 -21.75 10.18
CA SER A 166 6.67 -20.73 10.55
C SER A 166 6.04 -19.34 10.65
N PHE A 167 6.72 -18.41 11.33
CA PHE A 167 6.33 -17.00 11.38
C PHE A 167 6.13 -16.41 9.97
N PHE A 168 7.04 -16.73 9.04
CA PHE A 168 6.96 -16.23 7.67
C PHE A 168 5.74 -16.75 6.92
N ASP A 169 5.28 -17.98 7.19
CA ASP A 169 4.08 -18.54 6.55
C ASP A 169 2.83 -17.75 6.98
N ARG A 170 2.74 -17.43 8.27
CA ARG A 170 1.66 -16.59 8.82
C ARG A 170 1.74 -15.17 8.30
N ALA A 171 2.94 -14.59 8.25
CA ALA A 171 3.15 -13.24 7.73
C ALA A 171 2.73 -13.15 6.26
N THR A 172 3.14 -14.11 5.41
CA THR A 172 2.68 -14.19 4.02
C THR A 172 1.15 -14.25 3.94
N PHE A 173 0.54 -15.05 4.81
CA PHE A 173 -0.91 -15.23 4.80
C PHE A 173 -1.69 -13.97 5.19
N VAL A 174 -1.26 -13.28 6.25
CA VAL A 174 -1.86 -12.00 6.66
C VAL A 174 -1.61 -10.93 5.60
N LEU A 175 -0.38 -10.83 5.10
CA LEU A 175 -0.02 -9.84 4.07
C LEU A 175 -0.79 -10.04 2.77
N PHE A 176 -1.09 -11.27 2.37
CA PHE A 176 -1.99 -11.52 1.23
C PHE A 176 -3.35 -10.83 1.43
N GLN A 177 -3.97 -11.02 2.60
CA GLN A 177 -5.28 -10.45 2.91
C GLN A 177 -5.23 -8.93 3.02
N VAL A 178 -4.17 -8.38 3.62
CA VAL A 178 -3.92 -6.93 3.69
C VAL A 178 -3.73 -6.35 2.29
N CYS A 179 -2.79 -6.87 1.51
CA CYS A 179 -2.46 -6.33 0.19
C CYS A 179 -3.63 -6.42 -0.79
N MET A 180 -4.38 -7.53 -0.78
CA MET A 180 -5.54 -7.69 -1.67
C MET A 180 -6.65 -6.69 -1.30
N THR A 181 -6.90 -6.50 -0.01
CA THR A 181 -7.87 -5.50 0.48
C THR A 181 -7.43 -4.09 0.11
N MET A 182 -6.16 -3.76 0.35
CA MET A 182 -5.62 -2.43 0.08
C MET A 182 -5.59 -2.12 -1.41
N ALA A 183 -5.22 -3.07 -2.27
CA ALA A 183 -5.20 -2.88 -3.71
C ALA A 183 -6.58 -2.50 -4.26
N ILE A 184 -7.66 -3.17 -3.83
CA ILE A 184 -9.02 -2.79 -4.24
C ILE A 184 -9.38 -1.40 -3.68
N LEU A 185 -9.09 -1.16 -2.40
CA LEU A 185 -9.46 0.09 -1.73
C LEU A 185 -8.79 1.31 -2.37
N VAL A 186 -7.47 1.27 -2.56
CA VAL A 186 -6.71 2.43 -3.08
C VAL A 186 -7.07 2.74 -4.53
N ASP A 187 -7.38 1.72 -5.34
CA ASP A 187 -7.83 1.90 -6.71
C ASP A 187 -9.20 2.58 -6.72
N VAL A 188 -10.16 2.07 -5.94
CA VAL A 188 -11.50 2.68 -5.88
C VAL A 188 -11.43 4.11 -5.36
N VAL A 189 -10.70 4.36 -4.27
CA VAL A 189 -10.56 5.72 -3.72
C VAL A 189 -9.89 6.66 -4.73
N LEU A 190 -8.85 6.20 -5.44
CA LEU A 190 -8.24 7.02 -6.48
C LEU A 190 -9.26 7.38 -7.55
N TRP A 191 -9.85 6.38 -8.19
CA TRP A 191 -10.64 6.59 -9.41
C TRP A 191 -12.02 7.20 -9.15
N THR A 192 -12.60 7.00 -7.97
CA THR A 192 -13.94 7.49 -7.63
C THR A 192 -13.95 8.75 -6.77
N VAL A 193 -12.88 9.04 -6.04
CA VAL A 193 -12.81 10.20 -5.14
C VAL A 193 -11.71 11.16 -5.56
N LEU A 194 -10.44 10.72 -5.59
CA LEU A 194 -9.31 11.62 -5.78
C LEU A 194 -9.24 12.20 -7.20
N TYR A 195 -9.28 11.34 -8.22
CA TYR A 195 -9.20 11.74 -9.61
C TYR A 195 -10.37 12.64 -10.06
N PRO A 196 -11.65 12.33 -9.75
CA PRO A 196 -12.76 13.23 -10.06
C PRO A 196 -12.68 14.57 -9.32
N THR A 197 -12.24 14.56 -8.06
CA THR A 197 -12.07 15.79 -7.27
C THR A 197 -10.99 16.70 -7.88
N ALA A 198 -9.88 16.13 -8.35
CA ALA A 198 -8.84 16.87 -9.04
C ALA A 198 -9.34 17.44 -10.37
N LYS A 199 -10.03 16.63 -11.17
CA LYS A 199 -10.59 17.05 -12.46
C LYS A 199 -11.59 18.21 -12.34
N ASN A 200 -12.44 18.19 -11.32
CA ASN A 200 -13.45 19.23 -11.10
C ASN A 200 -12.86 20.58 -10.69
N LYS A 201 -11.60 20.63 -10.24
CA LYS A 201 -10.90 21.88 -9.90
C LYS A 201 -10.25 22.58 -11.11
N SER A 202 -10.48 22.07 -12.34
CA SER A 202 -10.05 22.68 -13.61
C SER A 202 -8.56 23.01 -13.73
N ASP A 203 -7.71 22.23 -13.06
CA ASP A 203 -6.26 22.34 -13.18
C ASP A 203 -5.77 21.14 -14.00
N GLU A 204 -5.68 21.30 -15.33
CA GLU A 204 -5.27 20.23 -16.26
C GLU A 204 -3.93 19.60 -15.84
N SER A 205 -3.02 20.41 -15.28
CA SER A 205 -1.73 19.96 -14.74
C SER A 205 -1.89 18.95 -13.60
N CYS A 206 -2.96 19.04 -12.81
CA CYS A 206 -3.21 18.13 -11.69
C CYS A 206 -3.66 16.74 -12.16
N CYS A 207 -4.28 16.63 -13.34
CA CYS A 207 -4.73 15.34 -13.88
C CYS A 207 -3.55 14.49 -14.42
N GLU A 208 -2.49 15.13 -14.92
CA GLU A 208 -1.28 14.45 -15.39
C GLU A 208 -0.57 13.68 -14.26
N GLN A 209 -0.70 14.15 -13.01
CA GLN A 209 -0.15 13.48 -11.83
C GLN A 209 -0.86 12.15 -11.51
N PHE A 210 -2.08 11.93 -12.00
CA PHE A 210 -2.80 10.67 -11.82
C PHE A 210 -2.63 9.72 -13.01
N ILE A 211 -2.32 10.25 -14.20
CA ILE A 211 -2.16 9.47 -15.44
C ILE A 211 -0.67 9.46 -15.84
N ASN A 212 0.16 8.93 -14.95
CA ASN A 212 1.55 8.61 -15.25
C ASN A 212 1.84 7.14 -14.95
N PHE A 213 3.00 6.67 -15.41
CA PHE A 213 3.42 5.29 -15.27
C PHE A 213 3.35 4.80 -13.81
N PHE A 214 3.92 5.54 -12.86
CA PHE A 214 3.92 5.12 -11.45
C PHE A 214 2.52 5.05 -10.88
N SER A 215 1.68 6.06 -11.13
CA SER A 215 0.29 6.08 -10.69
C SER A 215 -0.49 4.89 -11.24
N ILE A 216 -0.39 4.59 -12.55
CA ILE A 216 -1.06 3.44 -13.16
C ILE A 216 -0.60 2.12 -12.52
N VAL A 217 0.67 2.02 -12.13
CA VAL A 217 1.17 0.81 -11.47
C VAL A 217 0.66 0.67 -10.04
N VAL A 218 0.70 1.74 -9.24
CA VAL A 218 0.28 1.71 -7.83
C VAL A 218 -1.24 1.84 -7.64
N HIS A 219 -2.00 2.13 -8.70
CA HIS A 219 -3.46 2.31 -8.70
C HIS A 219 -4.18 1.56 -9.84
N GLY A 220 -3.68 0.38 -10.19
CA GLY A 220 -4.26 -0.43 -11.25
C GLY A 220 -3.50 -1.74 -11.45
N ILE A 221 -2.23 -1.68 -11.85
CA ILE A 221 -1.46 -2.92 -12.11
C ILE A 221 -1.24 -3.71 -10.82
N ASN A 222 -1.03 -3.05 -9.67
CA ASN A 222 -0.99 -3.72 -8.36
C ASN A 222 -2.23 -4.59 -8.09
N LEU A 223 -3.44 -4.12 -8.43
CA LEU A 223 -4.67 -4.89 -8.30
C LEU A 223 -4.69 -6.08 -9.26
N VAL A 224 -4.21 -5.90 -10.50
CA VAL A 224 -4.06 -7.01 -11.46
C VAL A 224 -3.11 -8.08 -10.90
N LEU A 225 -1.96 -7.69 -10.35
CA LEU A 225 -1.02 -8.63 -9.72
C LEU A 225 -1.68 -9.40 -8.57
N MET A 226 -2.44 -8.72 -7.72
CA MET A 226 -3.15 -9.35 -6.60
C MET A 226 -4.30 -10.25 -7.04
N LEU A 227 -5.03 -9.90 -8.11
CA LEU A 227 -6.08 -10.75 -8.68
C LEU A 227 -5.50 -12.01 -9.33
N VAL A 228 -4.36 -11.91 -10.00
CA VAL A 228 -3.64 -13.08 -10.54
C VAL A 228 -3.17 -13.99 -9.40
N GLU A 229 -2.58 -13.42 -8.35
CA GLU A 229 -2.17 -14.18 -7.16
C GLU A 229 -3.37 -14.84 -6.48
N LEU A 230 -4.48 -14.10 -6.27
CA LEU A 230 -5.74 -14.64 -5.76
C LEU A 230 -6.25 -15.76 -6.65
N GLY A 231 -6.17 -15.65 -7.98
CA GLY A 231 -6.62 -16.71 -8.89
C GLY A 231 -5.81 -18.01 -8.76
N LEU A 232 -4.49 -17.89 -8.58
CA LEU A 232 -3.55 -19.00 -8.67
C LEU A 232 -3.21 -19.68 -7.33
N ASN A 233 -3.26 -18.97 -6.20
CA ASN A 233 -2.93 -19.54 -4.89
C ASN A 233 -4.11 -20.31 -4.27
N ARG A 234 -3.98 -20.91 -3.08
CA ARG A 234 -5.11 -21.54 -2.36
C ARG A 234 -5.42 -20.86 -1.02
N MET A 235 -4.90 -19.65 -0.82
CA MET A 235 -5.06 -18.90 0.42
C MET A 235 -6.51 -18.43 0.57
N VAL A 236 -6.99 -18.42 1.82
CA VAL A 236 -8.36 -18.02 2.19
C VAL A 236 -8.37 -16.70 2.95
N PHE A 237 -9.52 -16.05 3.03
CA PHE A 237 -9.70 -14.92 3.95
C PHE A 237 -10.27 -15.42 5.28
N VAL A 238 -9.79 -14.82 6.37
CA VAL A 238 -10.18 -15.16 7.73
C VAL A 238 -10.74 -13.91 8.40
N HIS A 239 -11.97 -13.96 8.90
CA HIS A 239 -12.63 -12.79 9.50
C HIS A 239 -11.79 -12.09 10.57
N ALA A 240 -11.10 -12.85 11.42
CA ALA A 240 -10.24 -12.32 12.46
C ALA A 240 -9.11 -11.42 11.93
N HIS A 241 -8.66 -11.63 10.68
CA HIS A 241 -7.59 -10.85 10.08
C HIS A 241 -8.03 -9.44 9.66
N ALA A 242 -9.34 -9.11 9.72
CA ALA A 242 -9.81 -7.74 9.59
C ALA A 242 -9.14 -6.79 10.60
N THR A 243 -8.69 -7.30 11.75
CA THR A 243 -7.94 -6.52 12.74
C THR A 243 -6.63 -5.97 12.18
N PHE A 244 -5.95 -6.67 11.26
CA PHE A 244 -4.70 -6.20 10.66
C PHE A 244 -4.95 -5.06 9.66
N ILE A 245 -6.11 -5.07 9.01
CA ILE A 245 -6.56 -3.98 8.14
C ILE A 245 -6.75 -2.70 8.95
N VAL A 246 -7.48 -2.81 10.07
CA VAL A 246 -7.73 -1.69 10.98
C VAL A 246 -6.43 -1.18 11.59
N TYR A 247 -5.56 -2.10 12.01
CA TYR A 247 -4.26 -1.75 12.56
C TYR A 247 -3.38 -0.99 11.55
N TRP A 248 -3.36 -1.44 10.29
CA TRP A 248 -2.63 -0.77 9.21
C TRP A 248 -3.15 0.65 8.92
N LEU A 249 -4.47 0.82 8.90
CA LEU A 249 -5.12 2.12 8.79
C LEU A 249 -4.68 3.07 9.93
N ILE A 250 -4.73 2.59 11.18
CA ILE A 250 -4.33 3.39 12.34
C ILE A 250 -2.84 3.74 12.28
N ALA A 251 -1.99 2.80 11.89
CA ALA A 251 -0.55 3.03 11.76
C ALA A 251 -0.24 4.18 10.78
N TYR A 252 -0.89 4.21 9.62
CA TYR A 252 -0.74 5.29 8.68
C TYR A 252 -1.32 6.62 9.20
N GLY A 253 -2.49 6.60 9.84
CA GLY A 253 -3.08 7.81 10.43
C GLY A 253 -2.19 8.45 11.50
N VAL A 254 -1.59 7.65 12.39
CA VAL A 254 -0.62 8.14 13.38
C VAL A 254 0.61 8.72 12.72
N PHE A 255 1.14 8.07 11.68
CA PHE A 255 2.25 8.61 10.92
C PHE A 255 1.92 9.95 10.27
N GLU A 256 0.76 10.07 9.62
CA GLU A 256 0.37 11.30 8.94
C GLU A 256 0.19 12.47 9.91
N TRP A 257 -0.43 12.22 11.07
CA TRP A 257 -0.52 13.22 12.13
C TRP A 257 0.85 13.68 12.60
N ALA A 258 1.79 12.74 12.79
CA ALA A 258 3.14 13.07 13.20
C ALA A 258 3.91 13.82 12.11
N TYR A 259 3.71 13.45 10.84
CA TYR A 259 4.29 14.13 9.69
C TYR A 259 3.86 15.60 9.64
N VAL A 260 2.55 15.85 9.61
CA VAL A 260 1.97 17.21 9.60
C VAL A 260 2.42 18.02 10.82
N ALA A 261 2.44 17.42 12.01
CA ALA A 261 2.91 18.10 13.22
C ALA A 261 4.40 18.45 13.19
N SER A 262 5.22 17.65 12.50
CA SER A 262 6.68 17.85 12.41
C SER A 262 7.09 18.84 11.32
N THR A 263 6.42 18.83 10.16
CA THR A 263 6.80 19.67 9.02
C THR A 263 5.98 20.97 8.98
N GLY A 264 4.79 20.99 9.57
CA GLY A 264 3.83 22.07 9.41
C GLY A 264 3.16 22.09 8.03
N ASP A 265 3.38 21.05 7.22
CA ASP A 265 2.74 20.91 5.91
C ASP A 265 1.25 20.61 6.03
N ASP A 266 0.51 20.90 4.97
CA ASP A 266 -0.87 20.44 4.87
C ASP A 266 -0.96 18.91 4.76
N PRO A 267 -2.02 18.29 5.31
CA PRO A 267 -2.35 16.89 5.14
C PRO A 267 -2.29 16.44 3.67
N VAL A 268 -1.66 15.29 3.43
CA VAL A 268 -1.51 14.72 2.08
C VAL A 268 -2.86 14.45 1.41
N TYR A 269 -3.86 14.11 2.21
CA TYR A 269 -5.23 13.89 1.75
C TYR A 269 -6.19 14.80 2.51
N PHE A 270 -7.10 15.45 1.77
CA PHE A 270 -8.08 16.37 2.35
C PHE A 270 -8.97 15.74 3.44
N PHE A 271 -9.20 14.42 3.37
CA PHE A 271 -9.99 13.69 4.35
C PHE A 271 -9.23 13.34 5.64
N LEU A 272 -7.93 13.63 5.72
CA LEU A 272 -7.13 13.53 6.94
C LEU A 272 -7.06 14.86 7.70
N ASP A 273 -7.49 15.96 7.09
CA ASP A 273 -7.44 17.29 7.69
C ASP A 273 -8.32 17.40 8.95
N THR A 274 -7.65 17.38 10.11
CA THR A 274 -8.27 17.45 11.44
C THR A 274 -8.79 18.84 11.80
N SER A 275 -8.44 19.89 11.03
CA SER A 275 -8.96 21.25 11.24
C SER A 275 -10.43 21.39 10.82
N LYS A 276 -10.92 20.49 9.95
CA LYS A 276 -12.28 20.55 9.41
C LYS A 276 -13.28 19.93 10.39
N LYS A 277 -14.43 20.59 10.60
CA LYS A 277 -15.52 20.07 11.45
C LYS A 277 -16.07 18.71 11.01
N ILE A 278 -15.94 18.38 9.73
CA ILE A 278 -16.38 17.10 9.14
C ILE A 278 -15.33 15.98 9.30
N ALA A 279 -14.15 16.26 9.85
CA ALA A 279 -13.09 15.27 10.05
C ALA A 279 -13.60 13.98 10.73
N PRO A 280 -14.39 14.01 11.82
CA PRO A 280 -14.88 12.76 12.43
C PRO A 280 -15.64 11.85 11.45
N ALA A 281 -16.42 12.44 10.53
CA ALA A 281 -17.14 11.70 9.51
C ALA A 281 -16.21 11.08 8.46
N TRP A 282 -15.14 11.78 8.07
CA TRP A 282 -14.12 11.22 7.17
C TRP A 282 -13.39 10.04 7.79
N TYR A 283 -12.97 10.13 9.05
CA TYR A 283 -12.26 9.05 9.73
C TYR A 283 -13.18 7.84 9.93
N ALA A 284 -14.45 8.06 10.32
CA ALA A 284 -15.45 6.99 10.39
C ALA A 284 -15.72 6.35 9.01
N GLY A 285 -15.84 7.17 7.97
CA GLY A 285 -16.02 6.72 6.59
C GLY A 285 -14.85 5.88 6.09
N MET A 286 -13.61 6.32 6.32
CA MET A 286 -12.40 5.57 5.96
C MET A 286 -12.32 4.24 6.71
N PHE A 287 -12.61 4.22 8.01
CA PHE A 287 -12.69 2.97 8.77
C PHE A 287 -13.73 2.01 8.16
N ALA A 288 -14.94 2.48 7.90
CA ALA A 288 -16.00 1.68 7.29
C ALA A 288 -15.59 1.14 5.91
N LEU A 289 -14.93 1.97 5.09
CA LEU A 289 -14.47 1.60 3.77
C LEU A 289 -13.45 0.46 3.80
N HIS A 290 -12.51 0.49 4.75
CA HIS A 290 -11.54 -0.59 4.97
C HIS A 290 -12.22 -1.91 5.32
N VAL A 291 -13.24 -1.88 6.19
CA VAL A 291 -14.03 -3.06 6.55
C VAL A 291 -14.81 -3.57 5.33
N VAL A 292 -15.47 -2.69 4.58
CA VAL A 292 -16.23 -3.06 3.37
C VAL A 292 -15.33 -3.75 2.35
N PHE A 293 -14.17 -3.17 2.02
CA PHE A 293 -13.27 -3.78 1.04
C PHE A 293 -12.65 -5.09 1.52
N PHE A 294 -12.44 -5.25 2.82
CA PHE A 294 -12.02 -6.53 3.37
C PHE A 294 -13.06 -7.62 3.09
N TYR A 295 -14.35 -7.31 3.29
CA TYR A 295 -15.43 -8.26 3.01
C TYR A 295 -15.70 -8.47 1.51
N ILE A 296 -15.40 -7.49 0.66
CA ILE A 296 -15.39 -7.69 -0.80
C ILE A 296 -14.30 -8.71 -1.18
N ALA A 297 -13.07 -8.54 -0.69
CA ALA A 297 -11.98 -9.47 -0.95
C ALA A 297 -12.24 -10.88 -0.37
N PHE A 298 -12.89 -10.94 0.80
CA PHE A 298 -13.40 -12.18 1.38
C PHE A 298 -14.41 -12.86 0.42
N GLY A 299 -15.39 -12.10 -0.09
CA GLY A 299 -16.41 -12.59 -1.01
C GLY A 299 -15.83 -13.13 -2.31
N LEU A 300 -14.85 -12.44 -2.90
CA LEU A 300 -14.12 -12.92 -4.09
C LEU A 300 -13.42 -14.26 -3.83
N THR A 301 -12.77 -14.38 -2.67
CA THR A 301 -12.09 -15.63 -2.28
C THR A 301 -13.08 -16.76 -2.02
N TYR A 302 -14.21 -16.47 -1.38
CA TYR A 302 -15.29 -17.43 -1.15
C TYR A 302 -15.88 -17.94 -2.47
N LEU A 303 -16.18 -17.04 -3.40
CA LEU A 303 -16.71 -17.38 -4.72
C LEU A 303 -15.74 -18.28 -5.48
N LYS A 304 -14.45 -17.93 -5.51
CA LYS A 304 -13.40 -18.75 -6.11
C LYS A 304 -13.38 -20.17 -5.54
N ARG A 305 -13.43 -20.32 -4.21
CA ARG A 305 -13.41 -21.66 -3.57
C ARG A 305 -14.58 -22.52 -4.01
N LYS A 306 -15.77 -21.91 -4.11
CA LYS A 306 -16.99 -22.59 -4.56
C LYS A 306 -16.88 -22.98 -6.04
N CYS A 307 -16.44 -22.09 -6.91
CA CYS A 307 -16.32 -22.36 -8.35
C CYS A 307 -15.23 -23.38 -8.69
N CYS A 308 -14.13 -23.41 -7.94
CA CYS A 308 -13.00 -24.31 -8.21
C CYS A 308 -13.08 -25.66 -7.48
N GLY A 309 -14.14 -25.93 -6.70
CA GLY A 309 -14.30 -27.17 -5.92
C GLY A 309 -13.18 -27.42 -4.92
N ILE A 310 -12.49 -26.35 -4.46
CA ILE A 310 -11.30 -26.47 -3.59
C ILE A 310 -11.70 -27.07 -2.23
N GLN A 311 -12.88 -26.70 -1.73
CA GLN A 311 -13.41 -27.22 -0.46
C GLN A 311 -13.62 -28.74 -0.50
N GLU A 312 -14.18 -29.24 -1.60
CA GLU A 312 -14.45 -30.66 -1.77
C GLU A 312 -13.16 -31.47 -1.91
N ARG A 313 -12.17 -30.94 -2.64
CA ARG A 313 -10.84 -31.58 -2.74
C ARG A 313 -10.12 -31.63 -1.40
N GLN A 314 -10.12 -30.53 -0.64
CA GLN A 314 -9.50 -30.50 0.70
C GLN A 314 -10.17 -31.50 1.66
N ASN A 315 -11.50 -31.56 1.65
CA ASN A 315 -12.24 -32.51 2.48
C ASN A 315 -11.99 -33.98 2.07
N ALA A 316 -11.90 -34.26 0.77
CA ALA A 316 -11.60 -35.60 0.25
C ALA A 316 -10.16 -36.04 0.55
N GLU A 317 -9.19 -35.12 0.42
CA GLU A 317 -7.78 -35.35 0.71
C GLU A 317 -7.56 -35.61 2.21
N TYR A 318 -8.21 -34.84 3.08
CA TYR A 318 -8.20 -35.07 4.53
C TYR A 318 -8.82 -36.41 4.93
N SER A 319 -9.94 -36.79 4.31
CA SER A 319 -10.60 -38.08 4.55
C SER A 319 -9.74 -39.27 4.11
N TYR A 320 -9.00 -39.12 3.01
CA TYR A 320 -8.05 -40.14 2.53
C TYR A 320 -6.83 -40.28 3.45
N LEU A 321 -6.29 -39.17 3.95
CA LEU A 321 -5.16 -39.20 4.89
C LEU A 321 -5.56 -39.88 6.20
N LEU A 322 -6.75 -39.59 6.73
CA LEU A 322 -7.25 -40.22 7.96
C LEU A 322 -7.45 -41.73 7.78
N SER A 323 -8.06 -42.18 6.67
CA SER A 323 -8.30 -43.60 6.42
C SER A 323 -7.01 -44.38 6.19
N THR A 324 -5.99 -43.77 5.57
CA THR A 324 -4.68 -44.39 5.40
C THR A 324 -3.90 -44.48 6.70
N THR A 325 -3.97 -43.46 7.58
CA THR A 325 -3.35 -43.54 8.92
C THR A 325 -4.00 -44.59 9.83
N GLU A 326 -5.32 -44.81 9.73
CA GLU A 326 -6.00 -45.88 10.48
C GLU A 326 -5.67 -47.28 9.96
N SER A 327 -5.39 -47.43 8.67
CA SER A 327 -5.03 -48.73 8.07
C SER A 327 -3.61 -49.21 8.39
N VAL A 328 -2.75 -48.32 8.89
CA VAL A 328 -1.34 -48.59 9.22
C VAL A 328 -1.12 -48.78 10.73
N ALA A 329 -2.12 -48.48 11.56
CA ALA A 329 -2.10 -48.67 13.02
C ALA A 329 -2.66 -50.04 13.43
#